data_AF-A0A9X3ITJ5-F1
#
_entry.id   AF-A0A9X3ITJ5-F1
#
_cell.length_a   1.000
_cell.length_b   1.000
_cell.length_c   1.000
_cell.angle_alpha   90.00
_cell.angle_beta   90.00
_cell.angle_gamma   90.00
#
_symmetry.space_group_name_H-M   'P 1'
#
loop_
_entity.id
_entity.type
_entity.pdbx_description
1 polymer ?
#
loop_
_entity_poly.entity_id
_entity_poly.type
_entity_poly.pdbx_seq_one_letter_code
_entity_poly.pdbx_strand_id
1 'polypeptide(L)'
;MTLERTSFGSVSLVRQGDHTFYSLTLPSELLAETCFVVSRDEDPKEGFQRELDEKRAREIAAYIDSGLGTIPSSIVLSAQDDAEVKYDSKRKSISFLPLRKAFLIIDGQHRVFGFMHAKKAFRVPVVIYDGLSKRDETRLFIDINSKQKGVPPELLLDIKKLAEYENDQEEFLRGVFDTFLQESDSCLFGKLSPASKSAGKITRSTFNTAIKPLVKIFGGKDVYEIYQILNSYFLSFDEGVLIKHDLHEQIYNTTVFKAICGLFPVIAAKVKDRFGAIYTADNFYYFMDKAGNNIKPAKIRSPGQAYKPLVKYLEECLKEDFQL
;
A
#
# COMPACT_ATOMS: atom_id res chain seq x y z
N MET A 1 9.17 49.99 -1.17
CA MET A 1 9.84 49.17 -0.13
C MET A 1 10.68 48.14 -0.85
N THR A 2 11.99 48.15 -0.66
CA THR A 2 12.89 47.13 -1.22
C THR A 2 12.65 45.83 -0.45
N LEU A 3 12.27 44.75 -1.12
CA LEU A 3 12.13 43.45 -0.48
C LEU A 3 13.51 42.98 -0.01
N GLU A 4 13.61 42.60 1.26
CA GLU A 4 14.86 42.10 1.83
C GLU A 4 15.12 40.67 1.36
N ARG A 5 16.36 40.40 0.93
CA ARG A 5 16.78 39.07 0.47
C ARG A 5 17.11 38.21 1.68
N THR A 6 16.66 36.96 1.67
CA THR A 6 17.11 35.97 2.65
C THR A 6 18.34 35.24 2.13
N SER A 7 19.22 34.78 3.02
CA SER A 7 20.49 34.13 2.66
C SER A 7 20.79 32.93 3.55
N PHE A 8 21.17 31.81 2.95
CA PHE A 8 21.48 30.55 3.63
C PHE A 8 22.86 30.04 3.22
N GLY A 9 23.69 29.70 4.22
CA GLY A 9 25.02 29.12 4.03
C GLY A 9 25.00 27.59 3.94
N SER A 10 26.20 26.99 3.88
CA SER A 10 26.39 25.54 3.76
C SER A 10 25.77 24.94 2.50
N VAL A 11 25.84 25.67 1.39
CA VAL A 11 25.31 25.24 0.09
C VAL A 11 26.35 24.46 -0.69
N SER A 12 25.98 23.24 -1.09
CA SER A 12 26.74 22.45 -2.06
C SER A 12 26.23 22.74 -3.46
N LEU A 13 27.10 23.27 -4.32
CA LEU A 13 26.84 23.36 -5.76
C LEU A 13 27.14 22.00 -6.38
N VAL A 14 26.13 21.38 -7.00
CA VAL A 14 26.21 20.04 -7.56
C VAL A 14 25.95 20.12 -9.06
N ARG A 15 26.76 19.39 -9.83
CA ARG A 15 26.59 19.24 -11.28
C ARG A 15 26.35 17.76 -11.61
N GLN A 16 25.24 17.47 -12.29
CA GLN A 16 24.90 16.13 -12.76
C GLN A 16 24.36 16.22 -14.18
N GLY A 17 25.07 15.58 -15.12
CA GLY A 17 24.81 15.75 -16.54
C GLY A 17 24.90 17.22 -16.95
N ASP A 18 23.86 17.70 -17.65
CA ASP A 18 23.76 19.09 -18.12
C ASP A 18 23.13 20.04 -17.08
N HIS A 19 22.74 19.52 -15.92
CA HIS A 19 22.07 20.32 -14.89
C HIS A 19 23.01 20.71 -13.75
N THR A 20 22.80 21.92 -13.24
CA THR A 20 23.45 22.45 -12.03
C THR A 20 22.36 22.78 -11.02
N PHE A 21 22.57 22.40 -9.75
CA PHE A 21 21.61 22.65 -8.68
C PHE A 21 22.32 22.82 -7.33
N TYR A 22 21.59 23.36 -6.37
CA TYR A 22 22.07 23.69 -5.04
C TYR A 22 21.46 22.74 -4.01
N SER A 23 22.30 22.06 -3.21
CA SER A 23 21.86 21.24 -2.09
C SER A 23 22.14 21.95 -0.76
N LEU A 24 21.11 22.11 0.07
CA LEU A 24 21.18 22.82 1.35
C LEU A 24 20.03 22.40 2.27
N THR A 25 19.87 23.09 3.40
CA THR A 25 18.68 22.95 4.26
C THR A 25 17.96 24.29 4.40
N LEU A 26 16.63 24.28 4.36
CA LEU A 26 15.78 25.45 4.57
C LEU A 26 14.82 25.24 5.74
N PRO A 27 14.39 26.30 6.45
CA PRO A 27 13.31 26.21 7.43
C PRO A 27 12.01 25.73 6.80
N SER A 28 11.27 24.85 7.48
CA SER A 28 9.95 24.35 7.03
C SER A 28 8.95 25.48 6.76
N GLU A 29 8.92 26.51 7.60
CA GLU A 29 8.05 27.69 7.46
C GLU A 29 8.35 28.49 6.20
N LEU A 30 9.63 28.64 5.85
CA LEU A 30 10.01 29.35 4.62
C LEU A 30 9.53 28.59 3.38
N LEU A 31 9.59 27.26 3.40
CA LEU A 31 9.04 26.44 2.32
C LEU A 31 7.52 26.62 2.21
N ALA A 32 6.82 26.64 3.34
CA ALA A 32 5.38 26.87 3.39
C ALA A 32 4.97 28.22 2.77
N GLU A 33 5.78 29.26 3.00
CA GLU A 33 5.49 30.61 2.53
C GLU A 33 5.86 30.86 1.08
N THR A 34 6.90 30.19 0.56
CA THR A 34 7.52 30.52 -0.73
C THR A 34 7.31 29.51 -1.84
N CYS A 35 6.89 28.29 -1.49
CA CYS A 35 6.69 27.20 -2.43
C CYS A 35 5.26 27.11 -2.94
N PHE A 36 5.10 26.69 -4.18
CA PHE A 36 3.79 26.44 -4.79
C PHE A 36 3.81 25.18 -5.66
N VAL A 37 2.60 24.75 -6.04
CA VAL A 37 2.33 23.66 -6.98
C VAL A 37 1.51 24.19 -8.15
N VAL A 38 1.55 23.49 -9.28
CA VAL A 38 0.63 23.74 -10.40
C VAL A 38 -0.11 22.45 -10.70
N SER A 39 -1.32 22.34 -10.16
CA SER A 39 -2.18 21.17 -10.38
C SER A 39 -2.84 21.23 -11.75
N ARG A 40 -3.17 20.06 -12.30
CA ARG A 40 -3.94 19.97 -13.55
C ARG A 40 -5.33 20.58 -13.45
N ASP A 41 -5.93 20.57 -12.26
CA ASP A 41 -7.28 21.09 -12.07
C ASP A 41 -7.29 22.62 -11.98
N GLU A 42 -6.23 23.22 -11.44
CA GLU A 42 -6.05 24.68 -11.40
C GLU A 42 -5.59 25.24 -12.76
N ASP A 43 -4.74 24.51 -13.47
CA ASP A 43 -4.32 24.85 -14.83
C ASP A 43 -4.37 23.63 -15.76
N PRO A 44 -5.48 23.42 -16.48
CA PRO A 44 -5.64 22.27 -17.38
C PRO A 44 -4.65 22.19 -18.54
N LYS A 45 -4.01 23.31 -18.89
CA LYS A 45 -3.05 23.37 -20.01
C LYS A 45 -1.63 23.13 -19.54
N GLU A 46 -1.27 23.70 -18.40
CA GLU A 46 0.12 23.79 -17.95
C GLU A 46 0.41 23.02 -16.66
N GLY A 47 -0.61 22.63 -15.91
CA GLY A 47 -0.48 21.81 -14.71
C GLY A 47 -0.06 20.38 -15.03
N PHE A 48 0.88 19.86 -14.25
CA PHE A 48 1.35 18.48 -14.39
C PHE A 48 1.36 17.70 -13.07
N GLN A 49 0.92 18.33 -11.98
CA GLN A 49 0.88 17.73 -10.65
C GLN A 49 -0.53 17.23 -10.30
N ARG A 50 -0.56 16.21 -9.43
CA ARG A 50 -1.80 15.64 -8.89
C ARG A 50 -2.36 16.52 -7.77
N GLU A 51 -3.67 16.43 -7.55
CA GLU A 51 -4.32 17.05 -6.39
C GLU A 51 -3.61 16.66 -5.08
N LEU A 52 -3.64 17.61 -4.14
CA LEU A 52 -3.14 17.38 -2.80
C LEU A 52 -4.07 16.43 -2.06
N ASP A 53 -3.48 15.43 -1.39
CA ASP A 53 -4.20 14.57 -0.47
C ASP A 53 -3.99 15.15 0.94
N GLU A 54 -5.01 15.85 1.43
CA GLU A 54 -4.95 16.51 2.73
C GLU A 54 -4.75 15.52 3.87
N LYS A 55 -5.36 14.33 3.78
CA LYS A 55 -5.20 13.27 4.78
C LYS A 55 -3.74 12.86 4.88
N ARG A 56 -3.09 12.64 3.73
CA ARG A 56 -1.66 12.28 3.67
C ARG A 56 -0.76 13.39 4.23
N ALA A 57 -1.07 14.66 3.97
CA ALA A 57 -0.31 15.78 4.55
C ALA A 57 -0.41 15.80 6.08
N ARG A 58 -1.61 15.59 6.64
CA ARG A 58 -1.82 15.50 8.09
C ARG A 58 -1.13 14.29 8.72
N GLU A 59 -1.11 13.14 8.05
CA GLU A 59 -0.36 11.96 8.49
C GLU A 59 1.15 12.25 8.58
N ILE A 60 1.71 12.98 7.61
CA ILE A 60 3.11 13.43 7.64
C ILE A 60 3.37 14.36 8.83
N ALA A 61 2.49 15.34 9.06
CA ALA A 61 2.60 16.26 10.19
C ALA A 61 2.61 15.50 11.52
N ALA A 62 1.67 14.58 11.71
CA ALA A 62 1.58 13.74 12.92
C ALA A 62 2.82 12.86 13.10
N TYR A 63 3.37 12.31 12.02
CA TYR A 63 4.60 11.50 12.08
C TYR A 63 5.79 12.32 12.58
N ILE A 64 5.97 13.56 12.12
CA ILE A 64 7.04 14.44 12.58
C ILE A 64 6.82 14.90 14.02
N ASP A 65 5.58 15.32 14.34
CA ASP A 65 5.24 15.82 15.67
C ASP A 65 5.33 14.73 16.77
N SER A 66 5.29 13.45 16.39
CA SER A 66 5.54 12.32 17.30
C SER A 66 6.94 12.32 17.92
N GLY A 67 7.89 13.06 17.34
CA GLY A 67 9.27 13.20 17.84
C GLY A 67 10.22 12.05 17.48
N LEU A 68 9.69 10.90 17.02
CA LEU A 68 10.49 9.78 16.52
C LEU A 68 10.61 9.78 14.99
N GLY A 69 9.73 10.51 14.31
CA GLY A 69 9.69 10.54 12.84
C GLY A 69 10.76 11.43 12.23
N THR A 70 11.49 10.90 11.26
CA THR A 70 12.44 11.67 10.44
C THR A 70 12.10 11.53 8.97
N ILE A 71 12.17 12.64 8.22
CA ILE A 71 11.99 12.64 6.76
C ILE A 71 13.26 13.23 6.14
N PRO A 72 14.30 12.41 5.96
CA PRO A 72 15.62 12.87 5.53
C PRO A 72 15.72 13.10 4.02
N SER A 73 14.72 12.66 3.24
CA SER A 73 14.71 12.87 1.80
C SER A 73 14.51 14.35 1.45
N SER A 74 15.22 14.82 0.43
CA SER A 74 15.16 16.22 0.03
C SER A 74 13.85 16.58 -0.68
N ILE A 75 13.44 17.84 -0.55
CA ILE A 75 12.43 18.45 -1.42
C ILE A 75 13.14 18.97 -2.67
N VAL A 76 12.59 18.70 -3.85
CA VAL A 76 13.15 19.18 -5.12
C VAL A 76 12.36 20.39 -5.58
N LEU A 77 13.04 21.51 -5.76
CA LEU A 77 12.47 22.82 -6.08
C LEU A 77 13.05 23.33 -7.40
N SER A 78 12.22 24.04 -8.16
CA SER A 78 12.62 24.86 -9.31
C SER A 78 12.42 26.33 -8.95
N ALA A 79 13.53 27.09 -8.88
CA ALA A 79 13.48 28.52 -8.64
C ALA A 79 12.85 29.24 -9.83
N GLN A 80 11.88 30.11 -9.55
CA GLN A 80 11.26 30.95 -10.56
C GLN A 80 12.07 32.24 -10.72
N ASP A 81 12.01 32.87 -11.90
CA ASP A 81 12.81 34.05 -12.23
C ASP A 81 12.65 35.18 -11.21
N ASP A 82 11.43 35.40 -10.71
CA ASP A 82 11.10 36.42 -9.70
C ASP A 82 11.80 36.19 -8.35
N ALA A 83 12.24 34.97 -8.03
CA ALA A 83 13.01 34.69 -6.83
C ALA A 83 14.41 35.33 -6.86
N GLU A 84 14.90 35.67 -8.05
CA GLU A 84 16.21 36.23 -8.33
C GLU A 84 17.34 35.47 -7.58
N VAL A 85 17.40 34.15 -7.70
CA VAL A 85 18.38 33.34 -6.96
C VAL A 85 19.82 33.78 -7.28
N LYS A 86 20.65 33.95 -6.24
CA LYS A 86 22.07 34.30 -6.37
C LYS A 86 22.92 33.40 -5.49
N TYR A 87 23.93 32.77 -6.10
CA TYR A 87 24.93 31.97 -5.40
C TYR A 87 26.23 32.74 -5.19
N ASP A 88 26.71 32.76 -3.95
CA ASP A 88 28.03 33.26 -3.57
C ASP A 88 28.99 32.08 -3.39
N SER A 89 29.92 31.92 -4.33
CA SER A 89 30.88 30.82 -4.34
C SER A 89 31.95 30.92 -3.25
N LYS A 90 32.21 32.12 -2.71
CA LYS A 90 33.18 32.36 -1.63
C LYS A 90 32.57 32.01 -0.28
N ARG A 91 31.34 32.45 -0.05
CA ARG A 91 30.60 32.19 1.20
C ARG A 91 29.89 30.84 1.22
N LYS A 92 29.82 30.16 0.07
CA LYS A 92 29.03 28.93 -0.11
C LYS A 92 27.59 29.13 0.37
N SER A 93 26.99 30.24 -0.08
CA SER A 93 25.65 30.65 0.31
C SER A 93 24.77 30.93 -0.89
N ILE A 94 23.47 30.71 -0.74
CA ILE A 94 22.45 31.10 -1.70
C ILE A 94 21.59 32.21 -1.10
N SER A 95 21.18 33.18 -1.90
CA SER A 95 20.25 34.23 -1.49
C SER A 95 19.14 34.42 -2.53
N PHE A 96 17.95 34.77 -2.08
CA PHE A 96 16.76 34.95 -2.93
C PHE A 96 15.73 35.87 -2.29
N LEU A 97 14.76 36.32 -3.08
CA LEU A 97 13.59 37.05 -2.61
C LEU A 97 12.52 36.06 -2.10
N PRO A 98 12.04 36.18 -0.85
CA PRO A 98 11.08 35.23 -0.26
C PRO A 98 9.65 35.52 -0.74
N LEU A 99 9.40 35.34 -2.05
CA LEU A 99 8.09 35.55 -2.66
C LEU A 99 7.20 34.29 -2.54
N ARG A 100 5.88 34.48 -2.50
CA ARG A 100 4.91 33.37 -2.38
C ARG A 100 4.99 32.29 -3.47
N LYS A 101 5.52 32.64 -4.63
CA LYS A 101 5.72 31.72 -5.76
C LYS A 101 7.18 31.69 -6.22
N ALA A 102 8.11 31.85 -5.27
CA ALA A 102 9.54 31.83 -5.58
C ALA A 102 10.02 30.44 -6.03
N PHE A 103 9.40 29.36 -5.54
CA PHE A 103 9.82 27.99 -5.83
C PHE A 103 8.66 27.10 -6.25
N LEU A 104 8.72 26.56 -7.45
CA LEU A 104 7.85 25.47 -7.86
C LEU A 104 8.35 24.17 -7.24
N ILE A 105 7.46 23.44 -6.55
CA ILE A 105 7.80 22.12 -6.01
C ILE A 105 7.79 21.13 -7.17
N ILE A 106 8.91 20.43 -7.42
CA ILE A 106 8.97 19.35 -8.41
C ILE A 106 8.72 18.00 -7.74
N ASP A 107 9.29 17.78 -6.55
CA ASP A 107 9.02 16.58 -5.75
C ASP A 107 8.89 16.93 -4.27
N GLY A 108 7.97 16.22 -3.60
CA GLY A 108 7.70 16.40 -2.19
C GLY A 108 6.54 17.33 -1.85
N GLN A 109 5.56 17.53 -2.75
CA GLN A 109 4.40 18.40 -2.48
C GLN A 109 3.73 18.04 -1.13
N HIS A 110 3.34 16.78 -0.92
CA HIS A 110 2.70 16.34 0.34
C HIS A 110 3.58 16.54 1.57
N ARG A 111 4.91 16.52 1.40
CA ARG A 111 5.85 16.78 2.49
C ARG A 111 5.84 18.26 2.85
N VAL A 112 5.99 19.16 1.88
CA VAL A 112 5.90 20.61 2.12
C VAL A 112 4.58 20.96 2.79
N PHE A 113 3.45 20.48 2.26
CA PHE A 113 2.13 20.70 2.89
C PHE A 113 2.02 20.09 4.28
N GLY A 114 2.55 18.88 4.51
CA GLY A 114 2.61 18.29 5.85
C GLY A 114 3.44 19.12 6.83
N PHE A 115 4.54 19.74 6.36
CA PHE A 115 5.36 20.63 7.18
C PHE A 115 4.61 21.92 7.55
N MET A 116 3.68 22.39 6.73
CA MET A 116 2.80 23.53 7.09
C MET A 116 1.87 23.22 8.25
N HIS A 117 1.52 21.94 8.44
CA HIS A 117 0.65 21.47 9.51
C HIS A 117 1.40 20.99 10.76
N ALA A 118 2.72 20.83 10.67
CA ALA A 118 3.54 20.42 11.81
C ALA A 118 3.65 21.57 12.83
N LYS A 119 3.63 21.25 14.12
CA LYS A 119 3.66 22.27 15.19
C LYS A 119 5.04 22.85 15.44
N LYS A 120 6.09 22.11 15.07
CA LYS A 120 7.49 22.49 15.31
C LYS A 120 8.16 22.91 14.00
N ALA A 121 8.92 24.00 14.05
CA ALA A 121 9.83 24.37 12.97
C ALA A 121 11.06 23.45 12.95
N PHE A 122 11.50 23.05 11.76
CA PHE A 122 12.71 22.26 11.58
C PHE A 122 13.38 22.57 10.24
N ARG A 123 14.61 22.06 10.08
CA ARG A 123 15.40 22.17 8.85
C ARG A 123 15.03 21.02 7.91
N VAL A 124 14.71 21.35 6.68
CA VAL A 124 14.35 20.41 5.61
C VAL A 124 15.48 20.36 4.61
N PRO A 125 16.02 19.19 4.26
CA PRO A 125 16.93 19.06 3.12
C PRO A 125 16.24 19.47 1.83
N VAL A 126 16.86 20.33 1.03
CA VAL A 126 16.31 20.78 -0.24
C VAL A 126 17.36 20.76 -1.34
N VAL A 127 16.88 20.52 -2.56
CA VAL A 127 17.61 20.68 -3.80
C VAL A 127 16.90 21.77 -4.61
N ILE A 128 17.61 22.83 -4.97
CA ILE A 128 17.08 23.95 -5.75
C ILE A 128 17.76 23.95 -7.11
N TYR A 129 16.98 23.72 -8.16
CA TYR A 129 17.38 23.99 -9.53
C TYR A 129 17.11 25.46 -9.87
N ASP A 130 17.97 26.04 -10.68
CA ASP A 130 17.89 27.43 -11.12
C ASP A 130 17.97 27.48 -12.65
N GLY A 131 17.08 28.26 -13.27
CA GLY A 131 17.00 28.40 -14.73
C GLY A 131 16.43 27.19 -15.49
N LEU A 132 15.56 26.38 -14.87
CA LEU A 132 14.85 25.33 -15.61
C LEU A 132 13.80 25.92 -16.53
N SER A 133 13.73 25.41 -17.76
CA SER A 133 12.55 25.66 -18.60
C SER A 133 11.37 24.82 -18.09
N LYS A 134 10.14 25.22 -18.41
CA LYS A 134 8.94 24.43 -18.11
C LYS A 134 9.01 22.99 -18.63
N ARG A 135 9.64 22.80 -19.79
CA ARG A 135 9.89 21.49 -20.36
C ARG A 135 10.80 20.64 -19.47
N ASP A 136 11.84 21.25 -18.91
CA ASP A 136 12.77 20.58 -17.99
C ASP A 136 12.12 20.28 -16.65
N GLU A 137 11.31 21.19 -16.10
CA GLU A 137 10.52 20.96 -14.88
C GLU A 137 9.59 19.75 -15.04
N THR A 138 8.84 19.71 -16.14
CA THR A 138 7.92 18.60 -16.46
C THR A 138 8.68 17.30 -16.64
N ARG A 139 9.82 17.32 -17.35
CA ARG A 139 10.66 16.14 -17.56
C ARG A 139 11.22 15.62 -16.23
N LEU A 140 11.72 16.51 -15.37
CA LEU A 140 12.25 16.16 -14.07
C LEU A 140 11.17 15.54 -13.17
N PHE A 141 9.96 16.09 -13.19
CA PHE A 141 8.81 15.51 -12.49
C PHE A 141 8.53 14.06 -12.94
N ILE A 142 8.50 13.82 -14.25
CA ILE A 142 8.29 12.49 -14.83
C ILE A 142 9.44 11.56 -14.44
N ASP A 143 10.68 11.99 -14.58
CA ASP A 143 11.87 11.17 -14.32
C ASP A 143 11.93 10.72 -12.85
N ILE A 144 11.60 11.61 -11.91
CA ILE A 144 11.58 11.29 -10.47
C ILE A 144 10.47 10.28 -10.16
N ASN A 145 9.25 10.50 -10.65
CA ASN A 145 8.08 9.72 -10.24
C ASN A 145 7.93 8.40 -11.01
N SER A 146 8.36 8.33 -12.28
CA SER A 146 8.20 7.12 -13.10
C SER A 146 9.26 6.04 -12.83
N LYS A 147 10.47 6.44 -12.42
CA LYS A 147 11.58 5.51 -12.15
C LYS A 147 11.56 4.94 -10.73
N GLN A 148 10.88 5.60 -9.79
CA GLN A 148 10.71 5.10 -8.43
C GLN A 148 9.77 3.88 -8.44
N LYS A 149 10.34 2.69 -8.27
CA LYS A 149 9.54 1.49 -7.98
C LYS A 149 9.26 1.43 -6.49
N GLY A 150 7.98 1.35 -6.12
CA GLY A 150 7.59 1.06 -4.75
C GLY A 150 8.16 -0.29 -4.29
N VAL A 151 8.39 -0.42 -2.99
CA VAL A 151 8.79 -1.70 -2.40
C VAL A 151 7.61 -2.68 -2.55
N PRO A 152 7.80 -3.87 -3.13
CA PRO A 152 6.74 -4.87 -3.24
C PRO A 152 6.11 -5.18 -1.87
N PRO A 153 4.78 -5.37 -1.77
CA PRO A 153 4.12 -5.64 -0.50
C PRO A 153 4.67 -6.87 0.24
N GLU A 154 5.07 -7.90 -0.49
CA GLU A 154 5.69 -9.10 0.06
C GLU A 154 6.99 -8.76 0.80
N LEU A 155 7.87 -7.98 0.14
CA LEU A 155 9.13 -7.54 0.71
C LEU A 155 8.93 -6.57 1.89
N LEU A 156 7.87 -5.75 1.87
CA LEU A 156 7.55 -4.87 2.99
C LEU A 156 7.23 -5.64 4.27
N LEU A 157 6.53 -6.78 4.18
CA LEU A 157 6.25 -7.62 5.36
C LEU A 157 7.56 -8.16 5.96
N ASP A 158 8.47 -8.64 5.10
CA ASP A 158 9.76 -9.16 5.56
C ASP A 158 10.65 -8.06 6.16
N ILE A 159 10.68 -6.86 5.57
CA ILE A 159 11.42 -5.70 6.10
C ILE A 159 10.84 -5.24 7.43
N LYS A 160 9.52 -5.19 7.59
CA LYS A 160 8.89 -4.81 8.87
C LYS A 160 9.31 -5.74 10.00
N LYS A 161 9.39 -7.04 9.74
CA LYS A 161 9.92 -8.02 10.69
C LYS A 161 11.37 -7.71 11.05
N LEU A 162 12.23 -7.50 10.06
CA LEU A 162 13.64 -7.16 10.28
C LEU A 162 13.83 -5.85 11.06
N ALA A 163 12.91 -4.90 10.89
CA ALA A 163 12.92 -3.62 11.57
C ALA A 163 12.20 -3.63 12.93
N GLU A 164 11.76 -4.81 13.43
CA GLU A 164 10.99 -4.96 14.67
C GLU A 164 9.73 -4.05 14.72
N TYR A 165 9.15 -3.79 13.54
CA TYR A 165 8.04 -2.86 13.33
C TYR A 165 6.73 -3.57 12.96
N GLU A 166 6.68 -4.88 13.19
CA GLU A 166 5.50 -5.70 12.99
C GLU A 166 4.54 -5.51 14.17
N ASN A 167 3.23 -5.43 13.90
CA ASN A 167 2.22 -5.42 14.97
C ASN A 167 1.68 -6.82 15.25
N ASP A 168 1.04 -7.00 16.40
CA ASP A 168 0.48 -8.29 16.87
C ASP A 168 -0.40 -8.98 15.80
N GLN A 169 -1.17 -8.21 15.03
CA GLN A 169 -2.01 -8.77 13.97
C GLN A 169 -1.19 -9.30 12.78
N GLU A 170 -0.13 -8.60 12.39
CA GLU A 170 0.79 -9.03 11.33
C GLU A 170 1.56 -10.28 11.77
N GLU A 171 2.03 -10.32 13.02
CA GLU A 171 2.67 -11.49 13.62
C GLU A 171 1.73 -12.70 13.65
N PHE A 172 0.49 -12.50 14.09
CA PHE A 172 -0.52 -13.57 14.15
C PHE A 172 -0.82 -14.15 12.77
N LEU A 173 -1.05 -13.29 11.76
CA LEU A 173 -1.32 -13.72 10.39
C LEU A 173 -0.12 -14.46 9.78
N ARG A 174 1.11 -14.02 10.10
CA ARG A 174 2.33 -14.76 9.73
C ARG A 174 2.33 -16.15 10.36
N GLY A 175 2.02 -16.25 11.66
CA GLY A 175 1.93 -17.54 12.35
C GLY A 175 1.01 -18.51 11.59
N VAL A 176 -0.21 -18.08 11.28
CA VAL A 176 -1.17 -18.90 10.52
C VAL A 176 -0.64 -19.30 9.15
N PHE A 177 -0.05 -18.36 8.40
CA PHE A 177 0.54 -18.65 7.09
C PHE A 177 1.70 -19.65 7.18
N ASP A 178 2.59 -19.49 8.16
CA ASP A 178 3.75 -20.34 8.34
C ASP A 178 3.32 -21.75 8.81
N THR A 179 2.25 -21.89 9.60
CA THR A 179 1.65 -23.20 9.92
C THR A 179 1.14 -23.89 8.64
N PHE A 180 0.37 -23.21 7.79
CA PHE A 180 -0.06 -23.79 6.50
C PHE A 180 1.10 -24.17 5.57
N LEU A 181 2.25 -23.50 5.71
CA LEU A 181 3.45 -23.76 4.90
C LEU A 181 4.21 -25.00 5.39
N GLN A 182 4.24 -25.23 6.71
CA GLN A 182 5.06 -26.27 7.35
C GLN A 182 4.32 -27.60 7.51
N GLU A 183 3.02 -27.55 7.83
CA GLU A 183 2.23 -28.74 8.12
C GLU A 183 1.96 -29.57 6.86
N SER A 184 2.30 -30.85 6.89
CA SER A 184 2.18 -31.75 5.72
C SER A 184 0.73 -32.10 5.35
N ASP A 185 -0.20 -31.97 6.29
CA ASP A 185 -1.64 -32.19 6.09
C ASP A 185 -2.37 -30.93 5.57
N SER A 186 -1.64 -29.84 5.34
CA SER A 186 -2.15 -28.60 4.78
C SER A 186 -2.62 -28.79 3.33
N CYS A 187 -3.85 -28.36 3.03
CA CYS A 187 -4.34 -28.28 1.64
C CYS A 187 -3.55 -27.32 0.74
N LEU A 188 -2.74 -26.44 1.34
CA LEU A 188 -1.87 -25.49 0.66
C LEU A 188 -0.40 -25.91 0.69
N PHE A 189 -0.09 -27.13 1.15
CA PHE A 189 1.28 -27.63 1.24
C PHE A 189 2.01 -27.54 -0.11
N GLY A 190 3.20 -26.93 -0.12
CA GLY A 190 3.98 -26.68 -1.34
C GLY A 190 3.43 -25.59 -2.29
N LYS A 191 2.22 -25.09 -2.06
CA LYS A 191 1.50 -24.12 -2.90
C LYS A 191 1.48 -22.70 -2.29
N LEU A 192 2.28 -22.45 -1.26
CA LEU A 192 2.52 -21.13 -0.68
C LEU A 192 3.88 -20.55 -1.10
N SER A 193 3.97 -19.23 -1.18
CA SER A 193 5.22 -18.50 -1.44
C SER A 193 5.36 -17.30 -0.49
N PRO A 194 6.32 -17.31 0.44
CA PRO A 194 6.48 -16.23 1.42
C PRO A 194 6.89 -14.89 0.79
N ALA A 195 7.90 -14.92 -0.08
CA ALA A 195 8.69 -13.73 -0.45
C ALA A 195 8.49 -13.27 -1.90
N SER A 196 7.96 -14.11 -2.79
CA SER A 196 7.86 -13.76 -4.22
C SER A 196 6.63 -14.34 -4.89
N LYS A 197 6.20 -13.72 -6.00
CA LYS A 197 5.13 -14.27 -6.83
C LYS A 197 5.64 -15.47 -7.59
N SER A 198 4.87 -16.56 -7.57
CA SER A 198 5.15 -17.78 -8.31
C SER A 198 3.83 -18.29 -8.90
N ALA A 199 3.86 -18.78 -10.15
CA ALA A 199 2.66 -19.28 -10.81
C ALA A 199 2.07 -20.47 -10.04
N GLY A 200 0.76 -20.47 -9.82
CA GLY A 200 0.07 -21.52 -9.08
C GLY A 200 0.34 -21.55 -7.57
N LYS A 201 0.90 -20.46 -7.01
CA LYS A 201 1.12 -20.33 -5.55
C LYS A 201 0.46 -19.09 -4.98
N ILE A 202 0.06 -19.18 -3.70
CA ILE A 202 -0.50 -18.06 -2.94
C ILE A 202 0.63 -17.35 -2.18
N THR A 203 0.74 -16.03 -2.35
CA THR A 203 1.72 -15.22 -1.62
C THR A 203 1.27 -14.91 -0.19
N ARG A 204 2.22 -14.64 0.72
CA ARG A 204 1.91 -14.15 2.08
C ARG A 204 1.01 -12.92 2.06
N SER A 205 1.27 -11.97 1.16
CA SER A 205 0.42 -10.77 0.98
C SER A 205 -1.03 -11.12 0.61
N THR A 206 -1.23 -12.07 -0.29
CA THR A 206 -2.55 -12.54 -0.74
C THR A 206 -3.28 -13.25 0.38
N PHE A 207 -2.60 -14.16 1.08
CA PHE A 207 -3.13 -14.90 2.21
C PHE A 207 -3.54 -13.96 3.34
N ASN A 208 -2.64 -13.08 3.79
CA ASN A 208 -2.91 -12.11 4.86
C ASN A 208 -4.09 -11.21 4.49
N THR A 209 -4.20 -10.78 3.23
CA THR A 209 -5.34 -9.97 2.77
C THR A 209 -6.66 -10.74 2.85
N ALA A 210 -6.66 -12.05 2.55
CA ALA A 210 -7.84 -12.89 2.56
C ALA A 210 -8.29 -13.28 3.97
N ILE A 211 -7.33 -13.56 4.87
CA ILE A 211 -7.60 -14.03 6.24
C ILE A 211 -7.80 -12.88 7.23
N LYS A 212 -7.18 -11.71 7.02
CA LYS A 212 -7.31 -10.55 7.94
C LYS A 212 -8.75 -10.19 8.33
N PRO A 213 -9.75 -10.18 7.42
CA PRO A 213 -11.14 -9.94 7.80
C PRO A 213 -11.73 -11.02 8.71
N LEU A 214 -11.22 -12.25 8.63
CA LEU A 214 -11.70 -13.41 9.37
C LEU A 214 -11.15 -13.49 10.79
N VAL A 215 -10.02 -12.83 11.09
CA VAL A 215 -9.40 -12.82 12.43
C VAL A 215 -10.41 -12.48 13.54
N LYS A 216 -11.31 -11.52 13.27
CA LYS A 216 -12.36 -11.14 14.24
C LYS A 216 -13.39 -12.24 14.51
N ILE A 217 -13.62 -13.14 13.56
CA ILE A 217 -14.59 -14.24 13.64
C ILE A 217 -14.06 -15.35 14.54
N PHE A 218 -12.75 -15.59 14.49
CA PHE A 218 -12.09 -16.61 15.28
C PHE A 218 -11.98 -16.25 16.76
N GLY A 219 -12.17 -14.98 17.12
CA GLY A 219 -12.11 -14.55 18.52
C GLY A 219 -10.71 -14.76 19.11
N GLY A 220 -10.63 -15.32 20.31
CA GLY A 220 -9.37 -15.57 21.03
C GLY A 220 -8.68 -16.89 20.71
N LYS A 221 -9.00 -17.52 19.58
CA LYS A 221 -8.37 -18.79 19.16
C LYS A 221 -6.90 -18.59 18.81
N ASP A 222 -6.09 -19.59 19.11
CA ASP A 222 -4.68 -19.56 18.76
C ASP A 222 -4.42 -19.86 17.26
N VAL A 223 -3.16 -19.71 16.85
CA VAL A 223 -2.73 -19.92 15.47
C VAL A 223 -3.06 -21.33 14.96
N TYR A 224 -2.85 -22.35 15.79
CA TYR A 224 -3.01 -23.74 15.38
C TYR A 224 -4.48 -24.15 15.32
N GLU A 225 -5.31 -23.67 16.26
CA GLU A 225 -6.76 -23.85 16.19
C GLU A 225 -7.35 -23.23 14.91
N ILE A 226 -6.93 -22.02 14.55
CA ILE A 226 -7.39 -21.36 13.32
C ILE A 226 -6.91 -22.13 12.09
N TYR A 227 -5.66 -22.61 12.09
CA TYR A 227 -5.15 -23.47 11.05
C TYR A 227 -6.05 -24.69 10.86
N GLN A 228 -6.38 -25.43 11.93
CA GLN A 228 -7.23 -26.63 11.84
C GLN A 228 -8.62 -26.32 11.26
N ILE A 229 -9.25 -25.23 11.70
CA ILE A 229 -10.58 -24.81 11.22
C ILE A 229 -10.51 -24.44 9.73
N LEU A 230 -9.55 -23.61 9.35
CA LEU A 230 -9.40 -23.15 7.97
C LEU A 230 -8.99 -24.30 7.04
N ASN A 231 -8.09 -25.18 7.47
CA ASN A 231 -7.66 -26.32 6.67
C ASN A 231 -8.82 -27.29 6.43
N SER A 232 -9.60 -27.60 7.48
CA SER A 232 -10.84 -28.39 7.36
C SER A 232 -11.83 -27.75 6.39
N TYR A 233 -12.01 -26.43 6.48
CA TYR A 233 -12.87 -25.68 5.58
C TYR A 233 -12.40 -25.73 4.12
N PHE A 234 -11.12 -25.50 3.87
CA PHE A 234 -10.55 -25.49 2.52
C PHE A 234 -10.57 -26.87 1.88
N LEU A 235 -10.23 -27.94 2.62
CA LEU A 235 -10.35 -29.32 2.15
C LEU A 235 -11.79 -29.64 1.73
N SER A 236 -12.74 -29.27 2.57
CA SER A 236 -14.16 -29.52 2.30
C SER A 236 -14.70 -28.71 1.12
N PHE A 237 -14.21 -27.48 0.95
CA PHE A 237 -14.54 -26.67 -0.23
C PHE A 237 -13.94 -27.29 -1.48
N ASP A 238 -12.68 -27.71 -1.44
CA ASP A 238 -12.01 -28.32 -2.58
C ASP A 238 -12.76 -29.60 -3.01
N GLU A 239 -13.07 -30.49 -2.08
CA GLU A 239 -13.78 -31.73 -2.36
C GLU A 239 -15.23 -31.49 -2.82
N GLY A 240 -16.01 -30.73 -2.04
CA GLY A 240 -17.44 -30.53 -2.31
C GLY A 240 -17.74 -29.62 -3.50
N VAL A 241 -16.79 -28.75 -3.89
CA VAL A 241 -17.00 -27.75 -4.94
C VAL A 241 -16.02 -27.86 -6.10
N LEU A 242 -14.71 -27.90 -5.86
CA LEU A 242 -13.73 -27.74 -6.94
C LEU A 242 -13.42 -29.06 -7.65
N ILE A 243 -13.05 -30.10 -6.91
CA ILE A 243 -12.74 -31.44 -7.44
C ILE A 243 -13.94 -31.99 -8.23
N LYS A 244 -15.15 -31.79 -7.71
CA LYS A 244 -16.42 -32.18 -8.35
C LYS A 244 -16.58 -31.67 -9.80
N HIS A 245 -15.89 -30.57 -10.14
CA HIS A 245 -15.97 -29.91 -11.45
C HIS A 245 -14.62 -29.83 -12.18
N ASP A 246 -13.62 -30.62 -11.75
CA ASP A 246 -12.24 -30.59 -12.27
C ASP A 246 -11.56 -29.21 -12.15
N LEU A 247 -11.76 -28.54 -11.01
CA LEU A 247 -11.28 -27.18 -10.76
C LEU A 247 -10.29 -27.07 -9.59
N HIS A 248 -9.70 -28.17 -9.12
CA HIS A 248 -8.77 -28.19 -7.97
C HIS A 248 -7.71 -27.08 -8.02
N GLU A 249 -7.02 -26.91 -9.16
CA GLU A 249 -5.97 -25.88 -9.31
C GLU A 249 -6.48 -24.42 -9.13
N GLN A 250 -7.79 -24.20 -9.20
CA GLN A 250 -8.37 -22.87 -8.94
C GLN A 250 -8.29 -22.46 -7.48
N ILE A 251 -8.12 -23.38 -6.52
CA ILE A 251 -7.94 -23.01 -5.12
C ILE A 251 -6.71 -22.12 -4.92
N TYR A 252 -5.69 -22.25 -5.80
CA TYR A 252 -4.47 -21.46 -5.77
C TYR A 252 -4.55 -20.15 -6.58
N ASN A 253 -5.68 -19.91 -7.26
CA ASN A 253 -5.92 -18.65 -7.94
C ASN A 253 -6.23 -17.54 -6.91
N THR A 254 -5.55 -16.40 -7.00
CA THR A 254 -5.70 -15.28 -6.05
C THR A 254 -7.14 -14.81 -5.87
N THR A 255 -7.91 -14.70 -6.95
CA THR A 255 -9.31 -14.24 -6.88
C THR A 255 -10.21 -15.30 -6.27
N VAL A 256 -10.05 -16.55 -6.68
CA VAL A 256 -10.84 -17.68 -6.16
C VAL A 256 -10.54 -17.91 -4.70
N PHE A 257 -9.27 -17.96 -4.30
CA PHE A 257 -8.85 -18.12 -2.90
C PHE A 257 -9.45 -17.05 -1.99
N LYS A 258 -9.42 -15.78 -2.42
CA LYS A 258 -10.06 -14.67 -1.70
C LYS A 258 -11.57 -14.83 -1.63
N ALA A 259 -12.21 -15.36 -2.66
CA ALA A 259 -13.64 -15.61 -2.66
C ALA A 259 -14.02 -16.76 -1.72
N ILE A 260 -13.24 -17.83 -1.69
CA ILE A 260 -13.38 -18.94 -0.74
C ILE A 260 -13.26 -18.41 0.69
N CYS A 261 -12.21 -17.66 1.01
CA CYS A 261 -12.07 -17.01 2.32
C CYS A 261 -13.24 -16.06 2.63
N GLY A 262 -13.73 -15.33 1.63
CA GLY A 262 -14.87 -14.42 1.77
C GLY A 262 -16.19 -15.12 2.07
N LEU A 263 -16.36 -16.37 1.64
CA LEU A 263 -17.55 -17.19 1.91
C LEU A 263 -17.52 -17.82 3.32
N PHE A 264 -16.33 -18.00 3.89
CA PHE A 264 -16.13 -18.63 5.20
C PHE A 264 -17.10 -18.14 6.30
N PRO A 265 -17.34 -16.82 6.51
CA PRO A 265 -18.23 -16.35 7.58
C PRO A 265 -19.65 -16.91 7.48
N VAL A 266 -20.18 -17.02 6.26
CA VAL A 266 -21.54 -17.53 5.99
C VAL A 266 -21.63 -19.01 6.31
N ILE A 267 -20.62 -19.77 5.91
CA ILE A 267 -20.57 -21.21 6.13
C ILE A 267 -20.30 -21.52 7.60
N ALA A 268 -19.35 -20.82 8.23
CA ALA A 268 -19.05 -20.99 9.65
C ALA A 268 -20.27 -20.71 10.52
N ALA A 269 -21.07 -19.70 10.20
CA ALA A 269 -22.35 -19.46 10.86
C ALA A 269 -23.32 -20.64 10.69
N LYS A 270 -23.49 -21.16 9.46
CA LYS A 270 -24.35 -22.33 9.20
C LYS A 270 -23.88 -23.60 9.93
N VAL A 271 -22.57 -23.85 9.99
CA VAL A 271 -21.99 -24.96 10.76
C VAL A 271 -22.21 -24.76 12.25
N LYS A 272 -22.06 -23.53 12.74
CA LYS A 272 -22.35 -23.20 14.13
C LYS A 272 -23.80 -23.47 14.50
N ASP A 273 -24.73 -23.03 13.66
CA ASP A 273 -26.17 -23.16 13.91
C ASP A 273 -26.63 -24.63 13.88
N ARG A 274 -26.04 -25.45 13.00
CA ARG A 274 -26.44 -26.85 12.83
C ARG A 274 -25.70 -27.83 13.74
N PHE A 275 -24.41 -27.60 13.96
CA PHE A 275 -23.48 -28.55 14.58
C PHE A 275 -22.79 -27.99 15.84
N GLY A 276 -23.19 -26.83 16.36
CA GLY A 276 -22.71 -26.33 17.65
C GLY A 276 -21.27 -25.80 17.64
N ALA A 277 -20.85 -25.18 16.55
CA ALA A 277 -19.48 -24.65 16.32
C ALA A 277 -18.38 -25.73 16.27
N ILE A 278 -18.74 -26.95 15.88
CA ILE A 278 -17.80 -28.03 15.60
C ILE A 278 -17.36 -27.91 14.13
N TYR A 279 -16.20 -27.31 13.90
CA TYR A 279 -15.69 -26.96 12.56
C TYR A 279 -14.81 -28.06 11.96
N THR A 280 -15.36 -29.26 11.76
CA THR A 280 -14.68 -30.38 11.11
C THR A 280 -14.90 -30.38 9.59
N ALA A 281 -14.07 -31.12 8.85
CA ALA A 281 -14.23 -31.26 7.41
C ALA A 281 -15.64 -31.78 7.03
N ASP A 282 -16.11 -32.86 7.66
CA ASP A 282 -17.45 -33.42 7.38
C ASP A 282 -18.58 -32.39 7.58
N ASN A 283 -18.49 -31.59 8.65
CA ASN A 283 -19.51 -30.59 8.95
C ASN A 283 -19.50 -29.43 7.93
N PHE A 284 -18.33 -29.06 7.42
CA PHE A 284 -18.22 -28.11 6.31
C PHE A 284 -18.71 -28.73 4.99
N TYR A 285 -18.29 -29.95 4.69
CA TYR A 285 -18.64 -30.69 3.48
C TYR A 285 -20.16 -30.80 3.30
N TYR A 286 -20.90 -31.01 4.39
CA TYR A 286 -22.37 -31.02 4.40
C TYR A 286 -23.00 -29.81 3.68
N PHE A 287 -22.39 -28.62 3.80
CA PHE A 287 -22.85 -27.41 3.11
C PHE A 287 -22.19 -27.22 1.76
N MET A 288 -20.93 -27.62 1.60
CA MET A 288 -20.15 -27.45 0.37
C MET A 288 -20.63 -28.34 -0.77
N ASP A 289 -20.93 -29.60 -0.51
CA ASP A 289 -21.39 -30.54 -1.53
C ASP A 289 -22.65 -30.04 -2.25
N LYS A 290 -23.57 -29.45 -1.47
CA LYS A 290 -24.80 -28.83 -1.97
C LYS A 290 -24.52 -27.60 -2.81
N ALA A 291 -23.68 -26.69 -2.32
CA ALA A 291 -23.25 -25.53 -3.09
C ALA A 291 -22.57 -25.95 -4.40
N GLY A 292 -21.76 -27.01 -4.35
CA GLY A 292 -21.09 -27.62 -5.49
C GLY A 292 -22.06 -28.08 -6.57
N ASN A 293 -23.21 -28.65 -6.21
CA ASN A 293 -24.23 -29.04 -7.20
C ASN A 293 -24.78 -27.86 -8.01
N ASN A 294 -24.83 -26.67 -7.41
CA ASN A 294 -25.43 -25.48 -8.01
C ASN A 294 -24.39 -24.60 -8.76
N ILE A 295 -23.11 -25.02 -8.74
CA ILE A 295 -22.02 -24.24 -9.35
C ILE A 295 -21.96 -24.43 -10.86
N LYS A 296 -21.72 -23.31 -11.55
CA LYS A 296 -21.41 -23.21 -12.98
C LYS A 296 -19.90 -23.13 -13.12
N PRO A 297 -19.20 -24.18 -13.60
CA PRO A 297 -17.74 -24.26 -13.60
C PRO A 297 -17.04 -23.07 -14.30
N ALA A 298 -17.66 -22.53 -15.35
CA ALA A 298 -17.15 -21.38 -16.09
C ALA A 298 -16.93 -20.12 -15.21
N LYS A 299 -17.76 -19.92 -14.17
CA LYS A 299 -17.65 -18.77 -13.25
C LYS A 299 -16.41 -18.83 -12.35
N ILE A 300 -15.92 -20.04 -12.07
CA ILE A 300 -14.74 -20.27 -11.24
C ILE A 300 -13.48 -20.41 -12.10
N ARG A 301 -13.58 -21.06 -13.27
CA ARG A 301 -12.44 -21.27 -14.19
C ARG A 301 -11.86 -19.96 -14.74
N SER A 302 -12.70 -18.94 -14.89
CA SER A 302 -12.29 -17.62 -15.37
C SER A 302 -12.86 -16.55 -14.43
N PRO A 303 -12.29 -16.42 -13.22
CA PRO A 303 -12.77 -15.45 -12.26
C PRO A 303 -12.42 -14.04 -12.76
N GLY A 304 -13.30 -13.06 -12.51
CA GLY A 304 -12.99 -11.66 -12.80
C GLY A 304 -11.82 -11.12 -11.98
N GLN A 305 -11.51 -9.82 -12.13
CA GLN A 305 -10.43 -9.19 -11.36
C GLN A 305 -10.80 -8.94 -9.88
N ALA A 306 -12.09 -8.94 -9.55
CA ALA A 306 -12.58 -8.72 -8.19
C ALA A 306 -13.17 -10.01 -7.62
N TYR A 307 -12.86 -10.31 -6.35
CA TYR A 307 -13.34 -11.52 -5.68
C TYR A 307 -14.77 -11.38 -5.12
N LYS A 308 -15.21 -10.16 -4.75
CA LYS A 308 -16.53 -9.93 -4.13
C LYS A 308 -17.73 -10.41 -4.99
N PRO A 309 -17.75 -10.22 -6.32
CA PRO A 309 -18.80 -10.81 -7.15
C PRO A 309 -18.83 -12.34 -7.09
N LEU A 310 -17.66 -12.98 -7.00
CA LEU A 310 -17.58 -14.43 -6.87
C LEU A 310 -18.06 -14.91 -5.50
N VAL A 311 -17.78 -14.16 -4.42
CA VAL A 311 -18.36 -14.43 -3.09
C VAL A 311 -19.89 -14.43 -3.15
N LYS A 312 -20.49 -13.38 -3.71
CA LYS A 312 -21.96 -13.28 -3.85
C LYS A 312 -22.53 -14.45 -4.64
N TYR A 313 -21.88 -14.83 -5.74
CA TYR A 313 -22.29 -15.98 -6.54
C TYR A 313 -22.25 -17.29 -5.73
N LEU A 314 -21.19 -17.52 -4.95
CA LEU A 314 -21.09 -18.69 -4.09
C LEU A 314 -22.16 -18.67 -2.98
N GLU A 315 -22.49 -17.50 -2.43
CA GLU A 315 -23.60 -17.33 -1.48
C GLU A 315 -24.97 -17.63 -2.11
N GLU A 316 -25.18 -17.30 -3.37
CA GLU A 316 -26.41 -17.64 -4.12
C GLU A 316 -26.53 -19.16 -4.33
N CYS A 317 -25.44 -19.83 -4.68
CA CYS A 317 -25.40 -21.30 -4.84
C CYS A 317 -25.76 -22.04 -3.53
N LEU A 318 -25.57 -21.39 -2.38
CA LEU A 318 -25.98 -21.90 -1.07
C LEU A 318 -27.47 -21.71 -0.77
N LYS A 319 -28.20 -20.82 -1.47
CA LYS A 319 -29.59 -20.45 -1.13
C LYS A 319 -30.65 -21.24 -1.89
N GLU A 320 -30.34 -21.77 -3.07
CA GLU A 320 -31.32 -22.35 -4.01
C GLU A 320 -32.11 -23.57 -3.46
N ASP A 321 -31.69 -24.16 -2.32
CA ASP A 321 -32.38 -25.31 -1.68
C ASP A 321 -32.99 -25.04 -0.30
N PHE A 322 -33.06 -23.78 0.17
CA PHE A 322 -33.67 -23.43 1.47
C PHE A 322 -35.09 -22.84 1.32
N GLN A 323 -35.86 -23.28 0.33
CA GLN A 323 -37.32 -23.15 0.39
C GLN A 323 -37.84 -24.28 1.29
N LEU A 324 -38.20 -23.91 2.52
CA LEU A 324 -38.95 -24.75 3.47
C LEU A 324 -40.33 -25.11 2.92
#